data_AF-A0A820LX64-F1
#
_entry.id   AF-A0A820LX64-F1
#
_cell.length_a   1.000
_cell.length_b   1.000
_cell.length_c   1.000
_cell.angle_alpha   90.00
_cell.angle_beta   90.00
_cell.angle_gamma   90.00
#
_symmetry.space_group_name_H-M   'P 1'
#
loop_
_entity.id
_entity.type
_entity.pdbx_description
1 polymer ?
#
loop_
_entity_poly.entity_id
_entity_poly.type
_entity_poly.pdbx_seq_one_letter_code
_entity_poly.pdbx_strand_id
1 'polypeptide(L)'
;FHLIAGGYNTNIPNDRLREIAREYEINDELVQRLNILQQFEIVILCDDSSSMNTLVDGTTRTRWNELQRIVRIIIDIGTIFDSNGVDVHFLNRPPMLNITDPQQVIESFNQRPRGLTPLTPALRRIFQSGASKRSNNKRL
;
A
#
# COMPACT_ATOMS: atom_id res chain seq x y z
N PHE A 1 4.28 42.16 20.59
CA PHE A 1 4.07 41.65 19.21
C PHE A 1 3.54 40.23 19.30
N HIS A 2 2.22 40.10 19.20
CA HIS A 2 1.50 38.83 19.34
C HIS A 2 1.08 38.42 17.93
N LEU A 3 1.74 37.42 17.35
CA LEU A 3 1.33 36.86 16.07
C LEU A 3 0.27 35.79 16.35
N ILE A 4 -0.97 36.10 15.97
CA ILE A 4 -2.03 35.12 15.84
C ILE A 4 -1.68 34.25 14.63
N ALA A 5 -1.04 33.10 14.86
CA ALA A 5 -0.98 32.03 13.88
C ALA A 5 -2.32 31.30 13.95
N GLY A 6 -3.10 31.37 12.87
CA GLY A 6 -4.42 30.77 12.75
C GLY A 6 -4.43 29.32 13.22
N GLY A 7 -5.21 29.06 14.28
CA GLY A 7 -5.51 27.71 14.73
C GLY A 7 -6.33 27.01 13.67
N TYR A 8 -5.68 26.14 12.89
CA TYR A 8 -6.37 25.17 12.07
C TYR A 8 -6.69 23.93 12.91
N ASN A 9 -7.95 23.53 12.85
CA ASN A 9 -8.53 22.42 13.61
C ASN A 9 -7.83 21.10 13.26
N THR A 10 -6.92 20.64 14.12
CA THR A 10 -6.12 19.42 13.97
C THR A 10 -6.83 18.21 14.59
N ASN A 11 -8.07 17.95 14.21
CA ASN A 11 -8.65 16.62 14.44
C ASN A 11 -8.10 15.66 13.38
N ILE A 12 -6.84 15.25 13.56
CA ILE A 12 -6.34 13.97 13.05
C ILE A 12 -6.56 13.00 14.22
N PRO A 13 -7.70 12.29 14.30
CA PRO A 13 -7.96 11.36 15.39
C PRO A 13 -7.36 10.01 14.98
N ASN A 14 -6.05 9.96 14.81
CA ASN A 14 -5.39 8.68 14.60
C ASN A 14 -3.98 8.74 15.15
N ASP A 15 -3.82 8.40 16.43
CA ASP A 15 -2.52 8.24 17.09
C ASP A 15 -1.61 7.31 16.28
N ARG A 16 -2.20 6.35 15.56
CA ARG A 16 -1.50 5.45 14.62
C ARG A 16 -0.88 6.16 13.42
N LEU A 17 -1.53 7.21 12.88
CA LEU A 17 -0.96 8.02 11.79
C LEU A 17 0.24 8.84 12.27
N ARG A 18 0.20 9.33 13.52
CA ARG A 18 1.34 10.03 14.14
C ARG A 18 2.49 9.09 14.50
N GLU A 19 2.19 7.86 14.87
CA GLU A 19 3.21 6.82 15.11
C GLU A 19 3.94 6.45 13.83
N ILE A 20 3.19 6.16 12.76
CA ILE A 20 3.75 5.85 11.43
C ILE A 20 4.48 7.06 10.84
N ALA A 21 3.94 8.28 10.98
CA ALA A 21 4.64 9.47 10.51
C ALA A 21 5.99 9.66 11.20
N ARG A 22 6.11 9.32 12.49
CA ARG A 22 7.38 9.30 13.20
C ARG A 22 8.29 8.15 12.75
N GLU A 23 7.76 6.95 12.58
CA GLU A 23 8.51 5.77 12.15
C GLU A 23 9.17 5.98 10.77
N TYR A 24 8.47 6.64 9.84
CA TYR A 24 8.93 6.89 8.48
C TYR A 24 9.40 8.32 8.22
N GLU A 25 9.59 9.13 9.27
CA GLU A 25 10.05 10.53 9.18
C GLU A 25 9.22 11.40 8.20
N ILE A 26 7.91 11.15 8.16
CA ILE A 26 6.94 11.89 7.34
C ILE A 26 6.61 13.21 8.04
N ASN A 27 6.82 14.33 7.36
CA ASN A 27 6.50 15.64 7.92
C ASN A 27 4.97 15.87 8.02
N ASP A 28 4.56 16.76 8.93
CA ASP A 28 3.13 17.02 9.21
C ASP A 28 2.36 17.53 7.97
N GLU A 29 3.02 18.29 7.09
CA GLU A 29 2.42 18.76 5.85
C GLU A 29 2.04 17.59 4.92
N LEU A 30 2.93 16.60 4.80
CA LEU A 30 2.70 15.40 4.02
C LEU A 30 1.61 14.55 4.65
N VAL A 31 1.55 14.44 5.98
CA VAL A 31 0.45 13.77 6.69
C VAL A 31 -0.90 14.38 6.32
N GLN A 32 -1.01 15.71 6.27
CA GLN A 32 -2.26 16.37 5.87
C GLN A 32 -2.64 16.06 4.43
N ARG A 33 -1.66 15.98 3.52
CA ARG A 33 -1.91 15.61 2.12
C ARG A 33 -2.35 14.15 1.99
N LEU A 34 -1.83 13.24 2.82
CA LEU A 34 -2.20 11.82 2.81
C LEU A 34 -3.66 11.57 3.23
N ASN A 35 -4.31 12.48 3.95
CA ASN A 35 -5.74 12.35 4.28
C ASN A 35 -6.65 12.20 3.06
N ILE A 36 -6.23 12.69 1.87
CA ILE A 36 -7.00 12.51 0.64
C ILE A 36 -7.19 11.03 0.28
N LEU A 37 -6.29 10.15 0.72
CA LEU A 37 -6.34 8.71 0.46
C LEU A 37 -7.58 8.04 1.06
N GLN A 38 -8.25 8.66 2.05
CA GLN A 38 -9.52 8.16 2.59
C GLN A 38 -10.64 8.09 1.53
N GLN A 39 -10.50 8.85 0.43
CA GLN A 39 -11.46 8.88 -0.66
C GLN A 39 -11.19 7.85 -1.75
N PHE A 40 -10.10 7.08 -1.63
CA PHE A 40 -9.66 6.11 -2.63
C PHE A 40 -9.65 4.70 -2.06
N GLU A 41 -9.87 3.72 -2.94
CA GLU A 41 -9.53 2.33 -2.67
C GLU A 41 -8.04 2.15 -2.97
N ILE A 42 -7.31 1.50 -2.05
CA ILE A 42 -5.87 1.30 -2.22
C ILE A 42 -5.63 -0.10 -2.79
N VAL A 43 -5.11 -0.14 -4.02
CA VAL A 43 -4.77 -1.37 -4.72
C VAL A 43 -3.27 -1.44 -4.98
N ILE A 44 -2.63 -2.53 -4.55
CA ILE A 44 -1.20 -2.78 -4.73
C ILE A 44 -1.03 -3.86 -5.79
N LEU A 45 -0.37 -3.56 -6.91
CA LEU A 45 0.02 -4.56 -7.91
C LEU A 45 1.49 -4.94 -7.74
N CYS A 46 1.73 -6.16 -7.28
CA CYS A 46 3.05 -6.74 -7.05
C CYS A 46 3.60 -7.40 -8.32
N ASP A 47 4.81 -7.01 -8.73
CA ASP A 47 5.59 -7.77 -9.69
C ASP A 47 6.13 -9.04 -9.02
N ASP A 48 5.68 -10.20 -9.48
CA ASP A 48 6.16 -11.50 -9.05
C ASP A 48 6.75 -12.31 -10.21
N SER A 49 7.32 -11.64 -11.21
CA SER A 49 8.05 -12.24 -12.32
C SER A 49 9.37 -12.89 -11.88
N SER A 50 9.91 -13.80 -12.71
CA SER A 50 11.16 -14.51 -12.39
C SER A 50 12.34 -13.55 -12.10
N SER A 51 12.34 -12.35 -12.68
CA SER A 51 13.38 -11.32 -12.47
C SER A 51 13.46 -10.82 -11.01
N MET A 52 12.39 -10.98 -10.24
CA MET A 52 12.33 -10.57 -8.84
C MET A 52 13.14 -11.47 -7.90
N ASN A 53 13.63 -12.62 -8.38
CA ASN A 53 14.63 -13.43 -7.68
C ASN A 53 16.04 -12.82 -7.73
N THR A 54 16.27 -11.76 -8.50
CA THR A 54 17.59 -11.10 -8.60
C THR A 54 17.97 -10.47 -7.26
N LEU A 55 19.24 -10.61 -6.86
CA LEU A 55 19.78 -9.95 -5.68
C LEU A 55 19.79 -8.42 -5.85
N VAL A 56 19.62 -7.71 -4.74
CA VAL A 56 19.88 -6.27 -4.68
C VAL A 56 21.37 -6.06 -4.40
N ASP A 57 22.01 -5.23 -5.21
CA ASP A 57 23.45 -5.00 -5.17
C ASP A 57 23.93 -4.64 -3.76
N GLY A 58 25.02 -5.29 -3.33
CA GLY A 58 25.59 -5.11 -2.00
C GLY A 58 24.78 -5.76 -0.87
N THR A 59 23.78 -6.60 -1.17
CA THR A 59 22.98 -7.31 -0.16
C THR A 59 22.78 -8.79 -0.47
N THR A 60 22.34 -9.56 0.53
CA THR A 60 21.89 -10.95 0.36
C THR A 60 20.39 -11.04 0.07
N ARG A 61 19.70 -9.91 -0.08
CA ARG A 61 18.24 -9.84 -0.28
C ARG A 61 17.93 -9.82 -1.76
N THR A 62 16.87 -10.51 -2.17
CA THR A 62 16.33 -10.42 -3.52
C THR A 62 15.41 -9.20 -3.66
N ARG A 63 15.14 -8.76 -4.89
CA ARG A 63 14.13 -7.74 -5.17
C ARG A 63 12.75 -8.11 -4.61
N TRP A 64 12.45 -9.41 -4.56
CA TRP A 64 11.24 -9.95 -3.91
C TRP A 64 11.21 -9.68 -2.41
N ASN A 65 12.35 -9.80 -1.72
CA ASN A 65 12.44 -9.46 -0.29
C ASN A 65 12.24 -7.97 -0.04
N GLU A 66 12.75 -7.10 -0.93
CA GLU A 66 12.49 -5.66 -0.82
C GLU A 66 11.02 -5.33 -1.09
N LEU A 67 10.41 -5.95 -2.11
CA LEU A 67 8.99 -5.78 -2.39
C LEU A 67 8.13 -6.19 -1.19
N GLN A 68 8.43 -7.32 -0.54
CA GLN A 68 7.74 -7.76 0.67
C GLN A 68 7.76 -6.68 1.76
N ARG A 69 8.94 -6.10 2.02
CA ARG A 69 9.10 -5.03 3.00
C ARG A 69 8.27 -3.81 2.63
N ILE A 70 8.31 -3.38 1.37
CA ILE A 70 7.56 -2.21 0.90
C ILE A 70 6.05 -2.45 0.98
N VAL A 71 5.57 -3.62 0.58
CA VAL A 71 4.14 -3.97 0.64
C VAL A 71 3.62 -3.90 2.07
N ARG A 72 4.40 -4.39 3.05
CA ARG A 72 4.04 -4.25 4.48
C ARG A 72 3.86 -2.78 4.89
N ILE A 73 4.80 -1.92 4.51
CA ILE A 73 4.73 -0.47 4.80
C ILE A 73 3.48 0.14 4.17
N ILE A 74 3.17 -0.21 2.92
CA ILE A 74 1.99 0.32 2.21
C ILE A 74 0.70 -0.17 2.87
N ILE A 75 0.61 -1.42 3.33
CA ILE A 75 -0.56 -1.94 4.05
C ILE A 75 -0.73 -1.19 5.39
N ASP A 76 0.37 -1.02 6.15
CA ASP A 76 0.34 -0.31 7.43
C ASP A 76 -0.15 1.14 7.28
N ILE A 77 0.29 1.84 6.22
CA ILE A 77 -0.19 3.19 5.90
C ILE A 77 -1.62 3.16 5.35
N GLY A 78 -1.90 2.27 4.41
CA GLY A 78 -3.17 2.23 3.68
C GLY A 78 -4.35 1.94 4.59
N THR A 79 -4.19 1.04 5.55
CA THR A 79 -5.24 0.65 6.51
C THR A 79 -5.60 1.74 7.52
N ILE A 80 -4.80 2.81 7.62
CA ILE A 80 -5.17 4.04 8.36
C ILE A 80 -6.30 4.78 7.65
N PHE A 81 -6.26 4.78 6.31
CA PHE A 81 -7.15 5.55 5.46
C PHE A 81 -8.28 4.70 4.87
N ASP A 82 -8.07 3.39 4.76
CA ASP A 82 -9.03 2.44 4.26
C ASP A 82 -9.39 1.36 5.29
N SER A 83 -10.53 1.55 5.95
CA SER A 83 -11.02 0.61 6.96
C SER A 83 -11.53 -0.70 6.38
N ASN A 84 -11.80 -0.78 5.08
CA ASN A 84 -12.15 -2.04 4.41
C ASN A 84 -10.90 -2.88 4.07
N GLY A 85 -9.70 -2.31 4.23
CA GLY A 85 -8.41 -2.90 3.90
C GLY A 85 -7.84 -2.43 2.57
N VAL A 86 -6.83 -3.14 2.08
CA VAL A 86 -6.22 -2.89 0.77
C VAL A 86 -6.24 -4.16 -0.07
N ASP A 87 -6.35 -4.03 -1.39
CA ASP A 87 -6.31 -5.19 -2.30
C ASP A 87 -4.88 -5.38 -2.83
N VAL A 88 -4.31 -6.57 -2.62
CA VAL A 88 -2.97 -6.95 -3.09
C VAL A 88 -3.09 -7.90 -4.27
N HIS A 89 -2.78 -7.39 -5.45
CA HIS A 89 -2.72 -8.14 -6.69
C HIS A 89 -1.29 -8.55 -7.01
N PHE A 90 -1.16 -9.61 -7.80
CA PHE A 90 0.10 -10.08 -8.34
C PHE A 90 -0.01 -10.27 -9.85
N LEU A 91 1.11 -10.19 -10.58
CA LEU A 91 1.12 -10.40 -12.02
C LEU A 91 0.79 -11.85 -12.40
N ASN A 92 1.35 -12.83 -11.67
CA ASN A 92 1.37 -14.24 -12.05
C ASN A 92 0.60 -15.17 -11.09
N ARG A 93 -0.13 -14.64 -10.10
CA ARG A 93 -0.94 -15.43 -9.16
C ARG A 93 -2.25 -14.71 -8.76
N PRO A 94 -3.21 -15.41 -8.11
CA PRO A 94 -4.45 -14.80 -7.65
C PRO A 94 -4.23 -13.65 -6.65
N PRO A 95 -5.13 -12.65 -6.61
CA PRO A 95 -5.04 -11.55 -5.66
C PRO A 95 -5.46 -11.97 -4.24
N MET A 96 -5.07 -11.16 -3.27
CA MET A 96 -5.52 -11.20 -1.89
C MET A 96 -6.27 -9.90 -1.61
N LEU A 97 -7.50 -9.98 -1.11
CA LEU A 97 -8.41 -8.85 -1.05
C LEU A 97 -8.72 -8.44 0.40
N ASN A 98 -9.04 -7.16 0.63
CA ASN A 98 -9.43 -6.61 1.92
C ASN A 98 -8.39 -6.86 3.04
N ILE A 99 -7.12 -6.67 2.72
CA ILE A 99 -6.01 -6.89 3.65
C ILE A 99 -5.95 -5.75 4.66
N THR A 100 -6.07 -6.09 5.94
CA THR A 100 -6.08 -5.15 7.06
C THR A 100 -4.91 -5.33 8.02
N ASP A 101 -4.22 -6.48 7.92
CA ASP A 101 -3.02 -6.79 8.69
C ASP A 101 -1.93 -7.24 7.71
N PRO A 102 -0.75 -6.58 7.69
CA PRO A 102 0.35 -6.99 6.83
C PRO A 102 0.75 -8.47 6.99
N GLN A 103 0.55 -9.08 8.17
CA GLN A 103 0.84 -10.50 8.40
C GLN A 103 0.07 -11.41 7.45
N GLN A 104 -1.13 -11.02 7.03
CA GLN A 104 -1.97 -11.79 6.09
C GLN A 104 -1.27 -12.00 4.75
N VAL A 105 -0.41 -11.08 4.32
CA VAL A 105 0.26 -11.12 3.02
C VAL A 105 1.64 -11.77 3.11
N ILE A 106 2.28 -11.80 4.29
CA ILE A 106 3.64 -12.34 4.48
C ILE A 106 3.74 -13.80 4.01
N GLU A 107 2.74 -14.62 4.30
CA GLU A 107 2.74 -16.02 3.89
C GLU A 107 2.76 -16.18 2.36
N SER A 108 2.14 -15.26 1.62
CA SER A 108 2.17 -15.28 0.16
C SER A 108 3.58 -15.04 -0.42
N PHE A 109 4.43 -14.32 0.32
CA PHE A 109 5.80 -14.04 -0.07
C PHE A 109 6.74 -15.24 0.11
N ASN A 110 6.32 -16.29 0.84
CA ASN A 110 7.06 -17.56 0.91
C ASN A 110 7.09 -18.28 -0.45
N GLN A 111 6.08 -18.07 -1.29
CA GLN A 111 6.10 -18.54 -2.66
C GLN A 111 6.97 -17.63 -3.53
N ARG A 112 8.10 -18.17 -3.99
CA ARG A 112 9.05 -17.45 -4.85
C ARG A 112 8.40 -16.92 -6.14
N PRO A 113 8.83 -15.74 -6.61
CA PRO A 113 8.30 -15.14 -7.83
C PRO A 113 8.72 -15.97 -9.06
N ARG A 114 7.81 -16.07 -10.02
CA ARG A 114 7.94 -16.85 -11.25
C ARG A 114 7.03 -16.29 -12.33
N GLY A 115 7.45 -16.45 -13.58
CA GLY A 115 6.66 -16.05 -14.74
C GLY A 115 7.13 -14.75 -15.36
N LEU A 116 6.28 -14.19 -16.22
CA LEU A 116 6.57 -13.00 -17.03
C LEU A 116 6.10 -11.73 -16.31
N THR A 117 6.18 -10.59 -16.99
CA THR A 117 5.68 -9.29 -16.51
C THR A 117 4.44 -8.82 -17.28
N PRO A 118 3.30 -9.54 -17.25
CA PRO A 118 2.09 -9.18 -18.00
C PRO A 118 1.35 -8.00 -17.35
N LEU A 119 1.98 -6.82 -17.34
CA LEU A 119 1.44 -5.62 -16.68
C LEU A 119 0.09 -5.19 -17.25
N THR A 120 -0.02 -5.07 -18.57
CA THR A 120 -1.27 -4.64 -19.23
C THR A 120 -2.44 -5.59 -18.96
N PRO A 121 -2.30 -6.92 -19.12
CA PRO A 121 -3.36 -7.86 -18.71
C PRO A 121 -3.73 -7.79 -17.23
N ALA A 122 -2.75 -7.61 -16.33
CA ALA A 122 -3.00 -7.53 -14.89
C ALA A 122 -3.81 -6.28 -14.52
N LEU A 123 -3.43 -5.12 -15.07
CA LEU A 123 -4.17 -3.87 -14.87
C LEU A 123 -5.61 -3.97 -15.38
N ARG A 124 -5.82 -4.53 -16.58
CA ARG A 124 -7.18 -4.77 -17.11
C ARG A 124 -8.01 -5.63 -16.16
N ARG A 125 -7.42 -6.69 -15.61
CA ARG A 125 -8.09 -7.57 -14.64
C ARG A 125 -8.51 -6.80 -13.39
N ILE A 126 -7.64 -5.95 -12.84
CA ILE A 126 -7.95 -5.11 -11.67
C ILE A 126 -9.15 -4.22 -11.95
N PHE A 127 -9.09 -3.42 -13.03
CA PHE A 127 -10.18 -2.51 -13.40
C PHE A 127 -11.50 -3.23 -13.70
N GLN A 128 -11.46 -4.48 -14.18
CA GLN A 128 -12.65 -5.28 -14.45
C GLN A 128 -13.22 -5.99 -13.20
N SER A 129 -12.38 -6.35 -12.24
CA SER A 129 -12.73 -7.21 -11.10
C SER A 129 -13.61 -6.57 -10.03
N GLY A 130 -13.79 -5.25 -10.06
CA GLY A 130 -14.70 -4.57 -9.15
C GLY A 130 -14.04 -3.90 -7.94
N ALA A 131 -12.72 -3.72 -7.93
CA ALA A 131 -12.13 -2.64 -7.12
C ALA A 131 -12.87 -1.31 -7.42
N SER A 132 -13.21 -1.06 -8.70
CA SER A 132 -14.04 0.09 -9.13
C SER A 132 -15.52 0.03 -8.71
N LYS A 133 -15.97 -1.04 -8.03
CA LYS A 133 -17.37 -1.27 -7.64
C LYS A 133 -17.56 -1.42 -6.13
N ARG A 134 -16.50 -1.41 -5.32
CA ARG A 134 -16.51 -1.86 -3.92
C ARG A 134 -16.96 -0.81 -2.89
N SER A 135 -17.15 0.44 -3.29
CA SER A 135 -17.87 1.43 -2.48
C SER A 135 -18.46 2.50 -3.40
N ASN A 136 -19.76 2.78 -3.29
CA ASN A 136 -20.40 3.87 -4.05
C ASN A 136 -19.82 5.27 -3.72
N ASN A 137 -18.90 5.39 -2.76
CA ASN A 137 -18.34 6.65 -2.28
C ASN A 137 -16.82 6.80 -2.47
N LYS A 138 -16.08 5.75 -2.86
CA LYS A 138 -14.62 5.81 -3.04
C LYS A 138 -14.20 5.67 -4.50
N ARG A 139 -13.12 6.34 -4.88
CA ARG A 139 -12.55 6.36 -6.23
C ARG A 139 -11.45 5.31 -6.38
N LEU A 140 -11.26 4.79 -7.60
CA LEU A 140 -10.08 4.00 -7.98
C LEU A 140 -9.00 4.88 -8.61
#